data_AF-A0A819ZUQ2-F1
#
_entry.id   AF-A0A819ZUQ2-F1
#
_cell.length_a   1.000
_cell.length_b   1.000
_cell.length_c   1.000
_cell.angle_alpha   90.00
_cell.angle_beta   90.00
_cell.angle_gamma   90.00
#
_symmetry.space_group_name_H-M   'P 1'
#
loop_
_entity.id
_entity.type
_entity.pdbx_description
1 polymer ?
#
loop_
_entity_poly.entity_id
_entity_poly.type
_entity_poly.pdbx_seq_one_letter_code
_entity_poly.pdbx_strand_id
1 'polypeptide(L)'
;SIPVEVLAQLFVFNGTLYFNTDEEQTAYCQCLGLCPKPRIKLEDDAFDNGWIALDGYVEIPGHRQQLQLHHCRFPSNPLVFVKKLLENRNSSHAPLTSHVGSIIFNAVKLPIS
;
A
#
# COMPACT_ATOMS: atom_id res chain seq x y z
N SER A 1 3.10 28.87 -6.53
CA SER A 1 2.57 27.52 -6.80
C SER A 1 2.88 26.63 -5.61
N ILE A 2 2.08 25.60 -5.35
CA ILE A 2 2.41 24.59 -4.31
C ILE A 2 3.55 23.73 -4.87
N PRO A 3 4.62 23.43 -4.09
CA PRO A 3 5.69 22.53 -4.53
C PRO A 3 5.15 21.14 -4.91
N VAL A 4 5.76 20.50 -5.90
CA VAL A 4 5.29 19.21 -6.43
C VAL A 4 5.36 18.11 -5.37
N GLU A 5 6.35 18.18 -4.47
CA GLU A 5 6.54 17.25 -3.37
C GLU A 5 5.38 17.35 -2.36
N VAL A 6 4.93 18.58 -2.10
CA VAL A 6 3.78 18.84 -1.23
C VAL A 6 2.49 18.36 -1.89
N LEU A 7 2.31 18.59 -3.20
CA LEU A 7 1.18 18.05 -3.94
C LEU A 7 1.15 16.52 -3.92
N ALA A 8 2.30 15.86 -4.09
CA ALA A 8 2.41 14.41 -4.04
C ALA A 8 2.01 13.86 -2.65
N GLN A 9 2.54 14.44 -1.57
CA GLN A 9 2.14 14.09 -0.20
C GLN A 9 0.64 14.29 0.00
N LEU A 10 0.09 15.42 -0.46
CA LEU A 10 -1.34 15.69 -0.39
C LEU A 10 -2.14 14.66 -1.19
N PHE A 11 -1.70 14.18 -2.35
CA PHE A 11 -2.42 13.15 -3.10
C PHE A 11 -2.31 11.75 -2.48
N VAL A 12 -1.15 11.39 -1.91
CA VAL A 12 -0.99 10.15 -1.12
C VAL A 12 -1.97 10.16 0.04
N PHE A 13 -1.95 11.22 0.83
CA PHE A 13 -2.83 11.39 1.98
C PHE A 13 -4.30 11.63 1.60
N ASN A 14 -4.62 11.81 0.32
CA ASN A 14 -6.02 11.87 -0.12
C ASN A 14 -6.48 10.55 -0.74
N GLY A 15 -5.56 9.58 -0.91
CA GLY A 15 -5.85 8.33 -1.57
C GLY A 15 -6.20 8.53 -3.03
N THR A 16 -5.76 9.63 -3.67
CA THR A 16 -6.01 9.95 -5.08
C THR A 16 -4.75 9.84 -5.93
N LEU A 17 -3.63 9.40 -5.36
CA LEU A 17 -2.36 9.32 -6.10
C LEU A 17 -2.39 8.18 -7.11
N TYR A 18 -2.02 8.52 -8.34
CA TYR A 18 -1.64 7.59 -9.41
C TYR A 18 -0.12 7.61 -9.54
N PHE A 19 0.46 6.42 -9.62
CA PHE A 19 1.90 6.22 -9.86
C PHE A 19 2.17 6.15 -11.36
N ASN A 20 3.31 6.67 -11.78
CA ASN A 20 3.74 6.67 -13.17
C ASN A 20 4.52 5.41 -13.54
N THR A 21 5.09 4.70 -12.55
CA THR A 21 5.87 3.49 -12.79
C THR A 21 5.58 2.38 -11.77
N ASP A 22 5.87 1.15 -12.17
CA ASP A 22 5.77 -0.01 -11.28
C ASP A 22 6.72 0.08 -10.09
N GLU A 23 7.88 0.73 -10.26
CA GLU A 23 8.86 0.96 -9.20
C GLU A 23 8.28 1.88 -8.12
N GLU A 24 7.61 2.97 -8.49
CA GLU A 24 6.97 3.88 -7.52
C GLU A 24 5.88 3.16 -6.71
N GLN A 25 5.03 2.38 -7.40
CA GLN A 25 3.97 1.62 -6.75
C GLN A 25 4.54 0.51 -5.85
N THR A 26 5.64 -0.13 -6.26
CA THR A 26 6.33 -1.16 -5.48
C THR A 26 7.03 -0.56 -4.27
N ALA A 27 7.70 0.57 -4.41
CA ALA A 27 8.33 1.30 -3.31
C ALA A 27 7.30 1.72 -2.26
N TYR A 28 6.11 2.16 -2.70
CA TYR A 28 4.99 2.46 -1.81
C TYR A 28 4.55 1.23 -0.99
N CYS A 29 4.39 0.08 -1.66
CA CYS A 29 4.03 -1.17 -0.98
C CYS A 29 5.11 -1.62 0.00
N GLN A 30 6.39 -1.56 -0.38
CA GLN A 30 7.51 -1.91 0.49
C GLN A 30 7.60 -1.00 1.72
N CYS A 31 7.36 0.30 1.55
CA CYS A 31 7.34 1.27 2.65
C CYS A 31 6.27 0.90 3.69
N LEU A 32 5.10 0.46 3.23
CA LEU A 32 3.99 0.06 4.09
C LEU A 32 4.02 -1.42 4.52
N GLY A 33 4.95 -2.23 3.99
CA GLY A 33 5.03 -3.66 4.27
C GLY A 33 3.86 -4.46 3.70
N LEU A 34 3.47 -4.16 2.46
CA LEU A 34 2.32 -4.75 1.78
C LEU A 34 2.74 -5.68 0.63
N CYS A 35 2.05 -6.82 0.51
CA CYS A 35 2.05 -7.72 -0.64
C CYS A 35 0.64 -7.76 -1.27
N PRO A 36 0.25 -6.71 -2.02
CA PRO A 36 -1.04 -6.66 -2.71
C PRO A 36 -1.08 -7.63 -3.90
N LYS A 37 -2.29 -7.92 -4.38
CA LYS A 37 -2.54 -8.67 -5.61
C LYS A 37 -2.22 -7.82 -6.86
N PRO A 38 -1.89 -8.43 -8.02
CA PRO A 38 -1.57 -9.84 -8.19
C PRO A 38 -0.24 -10.19 -7.49
N ARG A 39 -0.21 -11.37 -6.87
CA ARG A 39 0.94 -11.88 -6.14
C ARG A 39 1.77 -12.78 -7.04
N ILE A 40 3.07 -12.84 -6.78
CA ILE A 40 3.92 -13.88 -7.36
C ILE A 40 3.77 -15.18 -6.56
N LYS A 41 4.22 -16.31 -7.12
CA LYS A 41 4.11 -17.63 -6.47
C LYS A 41 4.59 -17.64 -5.01
N LEU A 42 5.74 -17.00 -4.73
CA LEU A 42 6.28 -16.90 -3.37
C LEU A 42 5.33 -16.18 -2.40
N GLU A 43 4.66 -15.13 -2.87
CA GLU A 43 3.71 -14.35 -2.07
C GLU A 43 2.38 -15.09 -1.92
N ASP A 44 1.93 -15.84 -2.93
CA ASP A 44 0.75 -16.71 -2.78
C ASP A 44 1.01 -17.82 -1.76
N ASP A 45 2.16 -18.49 -1.84
CA ASP A 45 2.57 -19.50 -0.85
C ASP A 45 2.64 -18.87 0.56
N ALA A 46 3.16 -17.66 0.69
CA ALA A 46 3.22 -16.94 1.97
C ALA A 46 1.84 -16.53 2.49
N PHE A 47 0.90 -16.16 1.61
CA PHE A 47 -0.48 -15.87 1.97
C PHE A 47 -1.20 -17.13 2.48
N ASP A 48 -1.04 -18.26 1.80
CA ASP A 48 -1.62 -19.54 2.19
C ASP A 48 -1.06 -20.04 3.54
N ASN A 49 0.21 -19.73 3.83
CA ASN A 49 0.85 -19.98 5.13
C ASN A 49 0.49 -18.94 6.22
N GLY A 50 -0.37 -17.96 5.92
CA GLY A 50 -0.81 -16.94 6.87
C GLY A 50 0.22 -15.87 7.21
N TRP A 51 1.27 -15.70 6.41
CA TRP A 51 2.29 -14.66 6.61
C TRP A 51 1.82 -13.29 6.14
N ILE A 52 0.96 -13.28 5.13
CA ILE A 52 0.35 -12.08 4.56
C ILE A 52 -1.12 -12.06 4.99
N ALA A 53 -1.55 -10.98 5.61
CA ALA A 53 -2.94 -10.78 6.01
C ALA A 53 -3.86 -10.54 4.80
N LEU A 54 -5.18 -10.59 5.01
CA LEU A 54 -6.18 -10.35 3.95
C LEU A 54 -6.03 -8.98 3.29
N ASP A 55 -5.59 -7.97 4.04
CA ASP A 55 -5.32 -6.63 3.55
C ASP A 55 -3.91 -6.46 2.95
N GLY A 56 -3.18 -7.56 2.80
CA GLY A 56 -1.85 -7.59 2.20
C GLY A 56 -0.72 -7.26 3.17
N TYR A 57 -0.99 -6.92 4.44
CA TYR A 57 0.07 -6.56 5.37
C TYR A 57 0.84 -7.78 5.90
N VAL A 58 2.15 -7.62 6.07
CA VAL A 58 3.03 -8.65 6.66
C VAL A 58 3.45 -8.20 8.05
N GLU A 59 2.83 -8.77 9.09
CA GLU A 59 3.05 -8.35 10.48
C GLU A 59 4.46 -8.71 10.99
N ILE A 60 4.93 -9.92 10.71
CA ILE A 60 6.15 -10.45 11.34
C ILE A 60 7.41 -10.00 10.57
N PRO A 61 8.38 -9.32 11.21
CA PRO A 61 9.59 -8.83 10.52
C PRO A 61 10.42 -9.91 9.81
N GLY A 62 10.48 -11.13 10.35
CA GLY A 62 11.15 -12.26 9.69
C GLY A 62 10.50 -12.62 8.35
N HIS A 63 9.17 -12.63 8.28
CA HIS A 63 8.45 -12.88 7.03
C HIS A 63 8.65 -11.73 6.04
N ARG A 64 8.71 -10.48 6.52
CA ARG A 64 9.02 -9.31 5.67
C ARG A 64 10.37 -9.47 4.98
N GLN A 65 11.39 -9.95 5.71
CA GLN A 65 12.72 -10.17 5.12
C GLN A 65 12.70 -11.24 4.04
N GLN A 66 11.97 -12.34 4.26
CA GLN A 66 11.82 -13.42 3.27
C GLN A 66 11.06 -12.96 2.01
N LEU A 67 10.10 -12.07 2.18
CA LEU A 67 9.31 -11.45 1.10
C LEU A 67 9.96 -10.19 0.51
N GLN A 68 11.22 -9.90 0.85
CA GLN A 68 11.97 -8.74 0.34
C GLN A 68 11.33 -7.37 0.64
N LEU A 69 10.53 -7.27 1.71
CA LEU A 69 9.91 -6.03 2.19
C LEU A 69 10.87 -5.25 3.11
N HIS A 70 12.04 -4.87 2.59
CA HIS A 70 13.14 -4.31 3.38
C HIS A 70 12.92 -2.88 3.89
N HIS A 71 11.96 -2.14 3.29
CA HIS A 71 11.75 -0.73 3.58
C HIS A 71 10.65 -0.45 4.61
N CYS A 72 9.93 -1.49 5.07
CA CYS A 72 8.87 -1.32 6.05
C CYS A 72 9.45 -1.06 7.45
N ARG A 73 9.19 0.12 7.99
CA ARG A 73 9.62 0.53 9.35
C ARG A 73 8.47 0.56 10.35
N PHE A 74 7.26 0.18 9.93
CA PHE A 74 6.10 0.19 10.81
C PHE A 74 6.14 -1.01 11.76
N PRO A 75 6.04 -0.79 13.09
CA PRO A 75 6.05 -1.88 14.06
C PRO A 75 4.76 -2.70 14.04
N SER A 76 3.68 -2.16 13.48
CA SER A 76 2.36 -2.78 13.37
C SER A 76 1.65 -2.30 12.10
N ASN A 77 0.57 -2.98 11.70
CA ASN A 77 -0.20 -2.66 10.50
C ASN A 77 -0.62 -1.17 10.42
N PRO A 78 -0.03 -0.37 9.50
CA PRO A 78 -0.33 1.05 9.39
C PRO A 78 -1.67 1.31 8.68
N LEU A 79 -2.26 0.32 8.02
CA LEU A 79 -3.44 0.52 7.17
C LEU A 79 -4.65 1.01 7.95
N VAL A 80 -4.82 0.59 9.21
CA VAL A 80 -5.94 1.08 10.05
C VAL A 80 -5.84 2.60 10.23
N PHE A 81 -4.63 3.11 10.49
CA PHE A 81 -4.40 4.53 10.62
C PHE A 81 -4.56 5.25 9.28
N VAL A 82 -3.94 4.72 8.21
CA VAL A 82 -4.01 5.33 6.87
C VAL A 82 -5.46 5.40 6.38
N LYS A 83 -6.26 4.33 6.51
CA LYS A 83 -7.68 4.32 6.13
C LYS A 83 -8.47 5.41 6.86
N LYS A 84 -8.33 5.51 8.19
CA LYS A 84 -8.97 6.56 8.99
C LYS A 84 -8.54 7.96 8.57
N LEU A 85 -7.26 8.15 8.26
CA LEU A 85 -6.73 9.43 7.79
C LEU A 85 -7.37 9.83 6.44
N LEU A 86 -7.49 8.86 5.52
CA LEU A 86 -8.13 9.05 4.21
C LEU A 86 -9.63 9.33 4.35
N GLU A 87 -10.34 8.62 5.21
CA GLU A 87 -11.77 8.80 5.50
C GLU A 87 -12.04 10.19 6.08
N ASN A 88 -11.29 10.59 7.12
CA ASN A 88 -11.42 11.90 7.77
C ASN A 88 -11.23 13.06 6.79
N ARG A 89 -10.32 12.90 5.82
CA ARG A 89 -10.01 13.96 4.86
C ARG A 89 -11.05 14.05 3.75
N ASN A 90 -11.50 12.92 3.21
CA ASN A 90 -12.40 12.91 2.04
C ASN A 90 -13.88 13.14 2.40
N SER A 91 -14.24 13.19 3.68
CA SER A 91 -15.58 13.52 4.21
C SER A 91 -16.78 12.73 3.63
N SER A 92 -16.57 11.78 2.73
CA SER A 92 -17.65 10.97 2.14
C SER A 92 -17.16 9.67 1.52
N HIS A 93 -16.13 9.65 0.65
CA HIS A 93 -15.65 8.38 0.05
C HIS A 93 -14.16 8.39 -0.32
N ALA A 94 -13.46 7.29 -0.02
CA ALA A 94 -12.10 7.10 -0.49
C ALA A 94 -12.07 6.85 -2.02
N PRO A 95 -11.11 7.41 -2.76
CA PRO A 95 -11.00 7.21 -4.21
C PRO A 95 -10.44 5.82 -4.50
N LEU A 96 -11.31 4.81 -4.50
CA LEU A 96 -10.95 3.40 -4.71
C LEU A 96 -10.37 3.12 -6.11
N THR A 97 -10.53 4.06 -7.05
CA THR A 97 -10.05 3.97 -8.43
C THR A 97 -8.61 4.47 -8.60
N SER A 98 -7.99 5.06 -7.57
CA SER A 98 -6.57 5.43 -7.63
C SER A 98 -5.67 4.24 -7.29
N HIS A 99 -4.39 4.31 -7.65
CA HIS A 99 -3.42 3.27 -7.27
C HIS A 99 -3.32 3.14 -5.75
N VAL A 100 -3.19 4.25 -5.04
CA VAL A 100 -3.13 4.24 -3.57
C VAL A 100 -4.43 3.73 -2.96
N GLY A 101 -5.58 4.19 -3.44
CA GLY A 101 -6.89 3.76 -2.93
C GLY A 101 -7.09 2.25 -3.11
N SER A 102 -6.80 1.72 -4.30
CA SER A 102 -6.89 0.28 -4.56
C SER A 102 -5.93 -0.53 -3.69
N ILE A 103 -4.70 -0.07 -3.48
CA ILE A 103 -3.73 -0.76 -2.61
C ILE A 103 -4.22 -0.76 -1.15
N ILE A 104 -4.60 0.41 -0.63
CA ILE A 104 -4.94 0.56 0.79
C ILE A 104 -6.25 -0.15 1.14
N PHE A 105 -7.28 -0.05 0.30
CA PHE A 105 -8.61 -0.56 0.62
C PHE A 105 -8.86 -1.97 0.10
N ASN A 106 -8.28 -2.34 -1.04
CA ASN A 106 -8.56 -3.62 -1.71
C ASN A 106 -7.36 -4.57 -1.71
N ALA A 107 -6.18 -4.14 -1.26
CA ALA A 107 -4.93 -4.90 -1.38
C ALA A 107 -4.66 -5.32 -2.83
N VAL A 108 -4.88 -4.41 -3.80
CA VAL A 108 -4.71 -4.65 -5.23
C VAL A 108 -3.91 -3.52 -5.89
N LYS A 109 -2.85 -3.87 -6.62
CA LYS A 109 -2.14 -2.98 -7.56
C LYS A 109 -2.94 -2.91 -8.86
N LEU A 110 -3.40 -1.70 -9.20
CA LEU A 110 -3.93 -1.42 -10.53
C LEU A 110 -2.77 -1.29 -11.54
N PRO A 111 -2.97 -1.66 -12.81
CA PRO A 111 -1.97 -1.49 -13.86
C PRO A 111 -1.57 -0.03 -14.05
N ILE A 112 -0.29 0.21 -14.35
CA ILE A 112 0.17 1.52 -14.83
C ILE A 112 -0.41 1.75 -16.24
N SER A 113 -1.03 2.91 -16.46
CA SER A 113 -1.63 3.30 -17.74
C SER A 113 -0.64 4.02 -18.66
#